data_AF-A0A8J2TDD5-F1
#
_entry.id   AF-A0A8J2TDD5-F1
#
_cell.length_a   1.000
_cell.length_b   1.000
_cell.length_c   1.000
_cell.angle_alpha   90.00
_cell.angle_beta   90.00
_cell.angle_gamma   90.00
#
_symmetry.space_group_name_H-M   'P 1'
#
loop_
_entity.id
_entity.type
_entity.pdbx_description
1 polymer ?
#
loop_
_entity_poly.entity_id
_entity_poly.type
_entity_poly.pdbx_seq_one_letter_code
_entity_poly.pdbx_strand_id
1 'polypeptide(L)'
;MIKISIKTIVLIGFSVILVSPSYGVSLISPNQGQNQEQQNRDIHDCYAVARQQTGLDPRLPSKDDSNPTPASRQRRQQEIQAYNQVLANCLKERGYSVE
;
A
#
# COMPACT_ATOMS: atom_id res chain seq x y z
N MET A 1 22.25 15.20 -54.77
CA MET A 1 22.35 14.56 -53.45
C MET A 1 22.91 15.57 -52.45
N ILE A 2 22.07 16.14 -51.60
CA ILE A 2 22.47 17.13 -50.57
C ILE A 2 22.55 16.38 -49.23
N LYS A 3 23.74 16.31 -48.64
CA LYS A 3 23.99 15.70 -47.31
C LYS A 3 23.74 16.76 -46.24
N ILE A 4 22.58 16.70 -45.59
CA ILE A 4 22.26 17.55 -44.43
C ILE A 4 22.96 16.95 -43.20
N SER A 5 23.80 17.74 -42.54
CA SER A 5 24.64 17.34 -41.40
C SER A 5 23.90 17.60 -40.07
N ILE A 6 23.76 16.56 -39.25
CA ILE A 6 22.93 16.45 -38.02
C ILE A 6 23.58 17.19 -36.81
N LYS A 7 24.22 18.33 -37.04
CA LYS A 7 24.69 19.20 -35.98
C LYS A 7 23.93 20.51 -36.08
N THR A 8 23.06 20.73 -35.09
CA THR A 8 22.22 21.91 -34.82
C THR A 8 20.76 21.76 -35.24
N ILE A 9 19.84 22.13 -34.31
CA ILE A 9 18.38 22.28 -34.44
C ILE A 9 17.66 20.95 -34.12
N VAL A 10 17.00 20.72 -32.97
CA VAL A 10 16.05 21.57 -32.22
C VAL A 10 16.05 21.16 -30.73
N LEU A 11 16.24 22.13 -29.83
CA LEU A 11 15.84 22.05 -28.41
C LEU A 11 14.32 22.28 -28.34
N ILE A 12 13.53 21.22 -28.14
CA ILE A 12 12.18 21.33 -27.56
C ILE A 12 12.21 20.51 -26.28
N GLY A 13 12.31 21.23 -25.16
CA GLY A 13 12.13 20.67 -23.84
C GLY A 13 10.69 20.22 -23.66
N PHE A 14 10.47 18.91 -23.67
CA PHE A 14 9.24 18.29 -23.20
C PHE A 14 9.49 17.80 -21.77
N SER A 15 9.46 18.74 -20.81
CA SER A 15 9.47 18.39 -19.39
C SER A 15 8.13 17.74 -19.07
N VAL A 16 8.09 16.41 -19.16
CA VAL A 16 6.98 15.61 -18.63
C VAL A 16 7.06 15.68 -17.11
N ILE A 17 6.25 16.56 -16.51
CA ILE A 17 6.04 16.55 -15.07
C ILE A 17 5.22 15.29 -14.76
N LEU A 18 5.90 14.28 -14.22
CA LEU A 18 5.27 13.08 -13.68
C LEU A 18 4.53 13.48 -12.40
N VAL A 19 3.23 13.75 -12.51
CA VAL A 19 2.33 13.85 -11.35
C VAL A 19 2.09 12.42 -10.86
N SER A 20 2.70 12.04 -9.74
CA SER A 20 2.41 10.77 -9.07
C SER A 20 1.06 10.86 -8.33
N PRO A 21 0.10 9.95 -8.58
CA PRO A 21 -1.11 9.87 -7.76
C PRO A 21 -0.77 9.39 -6.34
N SER A 22 -1.13 10.19 -5.34
CA SER A 22 -1.13 9.77 -3.94
C SER A 22 -2.44 9.01 -3.66
N TYR A 23 -2.40 7.69 -3.66
CA TYR A 23 -3.53 6.88 -3.19
C TYR A 23 -3.50 6.90 -1.65
N GLY A 24 -4.35 7.75 -1.08
CA GLY A 24 -4.67 7.73 0.34
C GLY A 24 -5.63 6.59 0.59
N VAL A 25 -5.19 5.60 1.37
CA VAL A 25 -5.92 4.36 1.64
C VAL A 25 -7.15 4.69 2.49
N SER A 26 -8.32 4.84 1.87
CA SER A 26 -9.54 5.25 2.56
C SER A 26 -10.74 4.51 1.98
N LEU A 27 -11.43 3.77 2.87
CA LEU A 27 -12.76 3.18 2.73
C LEU A 27 -12.80 1.75 2.16
N ILE A 28 -12.85 0.76 3.05
CA ILE A 28 -13.24 -0.62 2.74
C ILE A 28 -14.70 -0.61 2.29
N SER A 29 -14.93 -0.57 0.99
CA SER A 29 -16.27 -0.61 0.40
C SER A 29 -16.59 -2.04 -0.05
N PRO A 30 -17.72 -2.62 0.39
CA PRO A 30 -18.13 -3.93 -0.11
C PRO A 30 -18.50 -3.80 -1.59
N ASN A 31 -17.72 -4.39 -2.50
CA ASN A 31 -18.02 -4.27 -3.94
C ASN A 31 -19.16 -5.21 -4.40
N GLN A 32 -19.58 -6.18 -3.57
CA GLN A 32 -20.44 -7.28 -4.00
C GLN A 32 -21.71 -7.49 -3.16
N GLY A 33 -22.26 -6.44 -2.54
CA GLY A 33 -23.54 -6.54 -1.81
C GLY A 33 -23.49 -7.39 -0.53
N GLN A 34 -22.29 -7.61 0.02
CA GLN A 34 -22.09 -8.33 1.29
C GLN A 34 -22.77 -7.58 2.44
N ASN A 35 -23.41 -8.32 3.35
CA ASN A 35 -23.95 -7.73 4.56
C ASN A 35 -22.85 -7.44 5.60
N GLN A 36 -23.18 -6.63 6.60
CA GLN A 36 -22.25 -6.21 7.66
C GLN A 36 -21.65 -7.40 8.44
N GLU A 37 -22.40 -8.47 8.63
CA GLU A 37 -21.93 -9.65 9.36
C GLU A 37 -20.85 -10.40 8.58
N GLN A 38 -21.05 -10.55 7.27
CA GLN A 38 -20.06 -11.13 6.37
C GLN A 38 -18.78 -10.29 6.34
N GLN A 39 -18.92 -8.96 6.25
CA GLN A 39 -17.78 -8.06 6.31
C GLN A 39 -16.98 -8.19 7.60
N ASN A 40 -17.64 -8.24 8.75
CA ASN A 40 -16.95 -8.39 10.02
C ASN A 40 -16.22 -9.74 10.14
N ARG A 41 -16.84 -10.83 9.66
CA ARG A 41 -16.18 -12.14 9.60
C ARG A 41 -14.96 -12.13 8.68
N ASP A 42 -15.09 -11.58 7.48
CA ASP A 42 -14.01 -11.55 6.49
C ASP A 42 -12.83 -10.70 6.97
N ILE A 43 -13.12 -9.55 7.58
CA ILE A 43 -12.09 -8.73 8.24
C ILE A 43 -11.42 -9.55 9.34
N HIS A 44 -12.18 -10.17 10.24
CA HIS A 44 -11.61 -10.96 11.33
C HIS A 44 -10.68 -12.09 10.84
N ASP A 45 -11.10 -12.84 9.83
CA ASP A 45 -10.30 -13.90 9.22
C ASP A 45 -9.02 -13.34 8.59
N CYS A 46 -9.12 -12.26 7.82
CA CYS A 46 -7.97 -11.67 7.17
C CYS A 46 -6.99 -11.03 8.16
N TYR A 47 -7.46 -10.53 9.31
CA TYR A 47 -6.61 -10.14 10.44
C TYR A 47 -5.79 -11.35 10.95
N ALA A 48 -6.41 -12.52 11.10
CA ALA A 48 -5.72 -13.73 11.53
C ALA A 48 -4.66 -14.19 10.51
N VAL A 49 -4.99 -14.15 9.21
CA VAL A 49 -4.06 -14.46 8.11
C VAL A 49 -2.86 -13.50 8.13
N ALA A 50 -3.09 -12.19 8.21
CA ALA A 50 -2.04 -11.19 8.22
C ALA A 50 -1.07 -11.38 9.41
N ARG A 51 -1.62 -11.65 10.60
CA ARG A 51 -0.81 -11.99 11.78
C ARG A 51 0.02 -13.25 11.59
N GLN A 52 -0.58 -14.30 11.05
CA GLN A 52 0.12 -15.57 10.85
C GLN A 52 1.26 -15.45 9.83
N GLN A 53 1.06 -14.68 8.75
CA GLN A 53 2.08 -14.52 7.72
C GLN A 53 3.22 -13.59 8.14
N THR A 54 2.91 -12.52 8.88
CA THR A 54 3.90 -11.49 9.22
C THR A 54 4.53 -11.68 10.61
N GLY A 55 3.87 -12.44 11.50
CA GLY A 55 4.23 -12.52 12.91
C GLY A 55 3.95 -11.23 13.69
N LEU A 56 3.37 -10.20 13.06
CA LEU A 56 3.04 -8.92 13.67
C LEU A 56 1.57 -8.89 14.11
N ASP A 57 1.31 -8.40 15.33
CA ASP A 57 -0.02 -7.96 15.75
C ASP A 57 0.00 -6.45 16.01
N PRO A 58 -0.61 -5.60 15.15
CA PRO A 58 -0.60 -4.15 15.31
C PRO A 58 -1.43 -3.66 16.52
N ARG A 59 -2.22 -4.54 17.15
CA ARG A 59 -2.95 -4.23 18.38
C ARG A 59 -2.09 -4.36 19.63
N LEU A 60 -0.93 -5.00 19.52
CA LEU A 60 0.00 -5.15 20.61
C LEU A 60 1.09 -4.08 20.53
N PRO A 61 1.39 -3.38 21.63
CA PRO A 61 2.57 -2.54 21.68
C PRO A 61 3.79 -3.43 21.47
N SER A 62 4.68 -3.03 20.56
CA SER A 62 5.97 -3.72 20.41
C SER A 62 7.04 -2.98 21.20
N LYS A 63 8.15 -3.67 21.45
CA LYS A 63 9.24 -3.23 22.34
C LYS A 63 9.82 -1.86 21.95
N ASP A 64 9.72 -1.50 20.67
CA ASP A 64 10.19 -0.23 20.12
C ASP A 64 9.27 0.97 20.46
N ASP A 65 8.09 0.77 21.04
CA ASP A 65 7.16 1.85 21.44
C ASP A 65 7.65 2.61 22.68
N SER A 66 8.38 1.95 23.58
CA SER A 66 8.78 2.53 24.86
C SER A 66 9.90 3.57 24.76
N ASN A 67 10.71 3.53 23.69
CA ASN A 67 11.73 4.54 23.41
C ASN A 67 12.00 4.63 21.88
N PRO A 68 11.15 5.34 21.13
CA PRO A 68 11.16 5.30 19.67
C PRO A 68 12.31 6.15 19.08
N THR A 69 13.39 5.48 18.69
CA THR A 69 14.41 6.06 17.81
C THR A 69 13.87 6.25 16.37
N PRO A 70 14.47 7.10 15.52
CA PRO A 70 14.10 7.17 14.11
C PRO A 70 14.19 5.82 13.39
N ALA A 71 15.23 5.04 13.67
CA ALA A 71 15.45 3.74 13.05
C ALA A 71 14.42 2.68 13.50
N SER A 72 14.01 2.69 14.78
CA SER A 72 12.97 1.76 15.26
C SER A 72 11.58 2.15 14.75
N ARG A 73 11.28 3.45 14.65
CA ARG A 73 10.04 3.94 14.01
C ARG A 73 9.93 3.50 12.55
N GLN A 74 11.02 3.61 11.80
CA GLN A 74 11.05 3.20 10.40
C GLN A 74 10.84 1.68 10.24
N ARG A 75 11.50 0.87 11.08
CA ARG A 75 11.29 -0.59 11.08
C ARG A 75 9.84 -0.96 11.42
N ARG A 76 9.27 -0.38 12.47
CA ARG A 76 7.86 -0.60 12.81
C ARG A 76 6.93 -0.22 11.66
N GLN A 77 7.19 0.89 10.98
CA GLN A 77 6.40 1.29 9.81
C GLN A 77 6.49 0.26 8.68
N GLN A 78 7.67 -0.29 8.41
CA GLN A 78 7.85 -1.35 7.41
C GLN A 78 7.08 -2.62 7.77
N GLU A 79 7.13 -3.03 9.04
CA GLU A 79 6.39 -4.20 9.54
C GLU A 79 4.88 -3.99 9.41
N ILE A 80 4.38 -2.81 9.81
CA ILE A 80 2.96 -2.46 9.65
C ILE A 80 2.54 -2.40 8.18
N GLN A 81 3.41 -1.90 7.30
CA GLN A 81 3.13 -1.88 5.86
C GLN A 81 3.01 -3.30 5.30
N ALA A 82 3.91 -4.21 5.68
CA ALA A 82 3.83 -5.61 5.28
C ALA A 82 2.53 -6.27 5.79
N TYR A 83 2.14 -6.01 7.04
CA TYR A 83 0.87 -6.47 7.60
C TYR A 83 -0.34 -5.96 6.82
N ASN A 84 -0.37 -4.65 6.53
CA ASN A 84 -1.48 -4.03 5.81
C ASN A 84 -1.59 -4.57 4.38
N GLN A 85 -0.46 -4.86 3.73
CA GLN A 85 -0.46 -5.47 2.40
C GLN A 85 -1.08 -6.88 2.41
N VAL A 86 -0.73 -7.72 3.39
CA VAL A 86 -1.31 -9.07 3.51
C VAL A 86 -2.80 -9.00 3.83
N LEU A 87 -3.19 -8.13 4.77
CA LEU A 87 -4.59 -7.90 5.10
C LEU A 87 -5.39 -7.46 3.86
N ALA A 88 -4.85 -6.51 3.10
CA ALA A 88 -5.49 -5.98 1.90
C ALA A 88 -5.63 -7.06 0.81
N ASN A 89 -4.59 -7.86 0.58
CA ASN A 89 -4.64 -8.94 -0.40
C ASN A 89 -5.71 -9.97 -0.05
N CYS A 90 -5.80 -10.39 1.23
CA CYS A 90 -6.83 -11.32 1.69
C CYS A 90 -8.24 -10.76 1.48
N LEU A 91 -8.46 -9.48 1.82
CA LEU A 91 -9.75 -8.82 1.62
C LEU A 91 -10.09 -8.69 0.12
N LYS A 92 -9.09 -8.40 -0.72
CA LYS A 92 -9.26 -8.29 -2.17
C LYS A 92 -9.68 -9.61 -2.80
N GLU A 93 -9.11 -10.74 -2.37
CA GLU A 93 -9.54 -12.08 -2.82
C GLU A 93 -10.98 -12.39 -2.43
N ARG A 94 -11.48 -11.81 -1.33
CA ARG A 94 -12.89 -11.89 -0.90
C ARG A 94 -13.79 -10.82 -1.55
N GLY A 95 -13.28 -10.09 -2.53
CA GLY A 95 -14.05 -9.12 -3.32
C GLY A 95 -14.19 -7.74 -2.67
N TYR A 96 -13.44 -7.43 -1.61
CA TYR A 96 -13.39 -6.08 -1.04
C TYR A 96 -12.42 -5.18 -1.81
N SER A 97 -12.77 -3.91 -1.90
CA SER A 97 -11.85 -2.87 -2.36
C SER A 97 -11.20 -2.30 -1.12
N VAL A 98 -9.88 -2.38 -1.11
CA VAL A 98 -9.00 -1.80 -0.10
C VAL A 98 -8.14 -0.85 -0.89
N GLU A 99 -8.61 0.40 -0.98
CA GLU A 99 -7.83 1.53 -1.49
C GLU A 99 -6.84 1.93 -0.44
#